data_AF-A0AA35V9I1-F1
#
_entry.id   AF-A0AA35V9I1-F1
#
_cell.length_a   1.000
_cell.length_b   1.000
_cell.length_c   1.000
_cell.angle_alpha   90.00
_cell.angle_beta   90.00
_cell.angle_gamma   90.00
#
_symmetry.space_group_name_H-M   'P 1'
#
loop_
_entity.id
_entity.type
_entity.pdbx_description
1 polymer ?
#
loop_
_entity_poly.entity_id
_entity_poly.type
_entity_poly.pdbx_seq_one_letter_code
_entity_poly.pdbx_strand_id
1 'polypeptide(L)'
;MQHLDIAHVLLQTFIVTLKLSAPALGAALVVGLIISLIQAVTQINEATLAFVPKLIAIGLALLFTGSFMGRTLMIFARGLFDQVILIGGT
;
A
#
# COMPACT_ATOMS: atom_id res chain seq x y z
N MET A 1 10.57 24.39 17.01
CA MET A 1 10.63 22.99 17.47
C MET A 1 9.25 22.36 17.80
N GLN A 2 8.08 22.89 17.35
CA GLN A 2 6.79 22.34 17.84
C GLN A 2 5.66 22.10 16.81
N HIS A 3 5.78 22.47 15.52
CA HIS A 3 4.70 22.21 14.53
C HIS A 3 5.19 21.66 13.18
N LEU A 4 6.37 22.06 12.72
CA LEU A 4 6.89 21.64 11.41
C LEU A 4 7.43 20.20 11.40
N ASP A 5 8.03 19.73 12.50
CA ASP A 5 8.54 18.36 12.60
C ASP A 5 7.41 17.32 12.64
N ILE A 6 6.33 17.61 13.39
CA ILE A 6 5.16 16.74 13.46
C ILE A 6 4.48 16.66 12.09
N ALA A 7 4.28 17.79 11.42
CA ALA A 7 3.70 17.83 10.08
C ALA A 7 4.57 17.06 9.06
N HIS A 8 5.89 17.15 9.17
CA HIS A 8 6.81 16.42 8.31
C HIS A 8 6.71 14.90 8.52
N VAL A 9 6.72 14.44 9.78
CA VAL A 9 6.57 13.02 10.12
C VAL A 9 5.20 12.48 9.67
N LEU A 10 4.13 13.26 9.81
CA LEU A 10 2.80 12.89 9.33
C LEU A 10 2.76 12.74 7.80
N LEU A 11 3.33 13.68 7.04
CA LEU A 11 3.43 13.58 5.59
C LEU A 11 4.27 12.37 5.17
N GLN A 12 5.39 12.13 5.83
CA GLN A 12 6.25 10.99 5.54
C GLN A 12 5.52 9.67 5.80
N THR A 13 4.77 9.58 6.91
CA THR A 13 3.92 8.43 7.25
C THR A 13 2.87 8.19 6.18
N PHE A 14 2.21 9.25 5.70
CA PHE A 14 1.21 9.15 4.64
C PHE A 14 1.81 8.64 3.34
N ILE A 15 2.96 9.19 2.92
CA ILE A 15 3.67 8.72 1.71
C ILE A 15 4.09 7.26 1.85
N VAL A 16 4.62 6.85 3.01
CA VAL A 16 5.00 5.45 3.25
C VAL A 16 3.77 4.55 3.15
N THR A 17 2.66 4.93 3.77
CA THR A 17 1.40 4.18 3.72
C THR A 17 0.88 4.05 2.28
N LEU A 18 0.92 5.13 1.50
CA LEU A 18 0.56 5.09 0.08
C LEU A 18 1.49 4.18 -0.72
N LYS A 19 2.80 4.22 -0.49
CA LYS A 19 3.76 3.33 -1.19
C LYS A 19 3.53 1.86 -0.84
N LEU A 20 3.13 1.56 0.39
CA LEU A 20 2.82 0.20 0.84
C LEU A 20 1.49 -0.30 0.27
N SER A 21 0.48 0.56 0.14
CA SER A 21 -0.83 0.18 -0.40
C SER A 21 -0.88 0.17 -1.94
N ALA A 22 -0.03 0.96 -2.60
CA ALA A 22 0.04 1.08 -4.06
C ALA A 22 0.03 -0.25 -4.85
N PRO A 23 0.87 -1.26 -4.53
CA PRO A 23 0.88 -2.51 -5.30
C PRO A 23 -0.42 -3.30 -5.16
N ALA A 24 -0.99 -3.39 -3.96
CA ALA A 24 -2.26 -4.08 -3.72
C ALA A 24 -3.43 -3.35 -4.39
N LEU A 25 -3.48 -2.02 -4.25
CA LEU A 25 -4.50 -1.18 -4.87
C LEU A 25 -4.41 -1.24 -6.39
N GLY A 26 -3.22 -1.11 -6.96
CA GLY A 26 -2.99 -1.20 -8.40
C GLY A 26 -3.46 -2.53 -8.98
N ALA A 27 -3.11 -3.65 -8.32
CA ALA A 27 -3.56 -4.98 -8.74
C ALA A 27 -5.09 -5.13 -8.63
N ALA A 28 -5.68 -4.67 -7.52
CA ALA A 28 -7.12 -4.71 -7.31
C ALA A 28 -7.89 -3.89 -8.36
N LEU A 29 -7.33 -2.75 -8.77
CA LEU A 29 -7.92 -1.83 -9.72
C LEU A 29 -7.84 -2.40 -11.14
N VAL A 30 -6.66 -2.84 -11.59
CA VAL A 30 -6.48 -3.44 -12.93
C VAL A 30 -7.36 -4.67 -13.09
N VAL A 31 -7.29 -5.62 -12.16
CA VAL A 31 -8.08 -6.86 -12.26
C VAL A 31 -9.57 -6.60 -12.04
N GLY A 32 -9.91 -5.71 -11.11
CA GLY A 32 -11.30 -5.29 -10.89
C GLY A 32 -11.94 -4.71 -12.16
N LEU A 33 -11.22 -3.85 -12.88
CA LEU A 33 -11.69 -3.27 -14.14
C LEU A 33 -11.87 -4.34 -15.22
N ILE A 34 -10.88 -5.20 -15.43
CA ILE A 34 -10.95 -6.27 -16.44
C ILE A 34 -12.16 -7.17 -16.18
N ILE A 35 -12.34 -7.61 -14.93
CA ILE A 35 -13.44 -8.50 -14.58
C ILE A 35 -14.80 -7.78 -14.69
N SER A 36 -14.89 -6.51 -14.28
CA SER A 36 -16.14 -5.73 -14.42
C SER A 36 -16.58 -5.56 -15.87
N LEU A 37 -15.63 -5.43 -16.80
CA LEU A 37 -15.91 -5.35 -18.22
C LEU A 37 -16.43 -6.69 -18.77
N ILE A 38 -15.80 -7.80 -18.38
CA ILE A 38 -16.24 -9.14 -18.77
C ILE A 38 -17.65 -9.42 -18.23
N GLN A 39 -17.92 -9.07 -16.97
CA GLN A 39 -19.24 -9.20 -16.35
C GLN A 39 -20.30 -8.38 -17.09
N ALA A 40 -19.98 -7.14 -17.47
CA ALA A 40 -20.88 -6.28 -18.23
C ALA A 40 -21.19 -6.83 -19.63
N VAL A 41 -20.17 -7.30 -20.37
CA VAL A 41 -20.33 -7.81 -21.74
C VAL A 41 -21.09 -9.14 -21.78
N THR A 42 -20.87 -10.01 -20.79
CA THR A 42 -21.51 -11.33 -20.71
C THR A 42 -22.85 -11.35 -19.98
N GLN A 43 -23.25 -10.23 -19.36
CA GLN A 43 -24.45 -10.11 -18.51
C GLN A 43 -24.45 -11.06 -17.29
N ILE A 44 -23.31 -11.61 -16.89
CA ILE A 44 -23.17 -12.48 -15.71
C ILE A 44 -22.77 -11.60 -14.51
N ASN A 45 -23.67 -11.43 -13.55
CA ASN A 45 -23.43 -10.66 -12.32
C ASN A 45 -23.31 -11.57 -11.07
N GLU A 46 -22.45 -12.58 -11.17
CA GLU A 46 -22.16 -13.50 -10.06
C GLU A 46 -21.03 -12.94 -9.19
N ALA A 47 -21.34 -12.59 -7.95
CA ALA A 47 -20.41 -11.92 -7.03
C ALA A 47 -19.12 -12.71 -6.76
N THR A 48 -19.21 -14.05 -6.72
CA THR A 48 -18.07 -14.96 -6.50
C THR A 48 -17.07 -14.96 -7.64
N LEU A 49 -17.55 -14.81 -8.88
CA LEU A 49 -16.72 -14.77 -10.10
C LEU A 49 -15.84 -13.51 -10.14
N ALA A 50 -16.32 -12.42 -9.53
CA ALA A 50 -15.56 -11.18 -9.37
C ALA A 50 -14.46 -11.27 -8.29
N PHE A 51 -14.72 -12.06 -7.26
CA PHE A 51 -13.98 -12.03 -6.01
C PHE A 51 -12.69 -12.86 -6.09
N VAL A 52 -12.76 -14.09 -6.58
CA VAL A 52 -11.62 -15.02 -6.58
C VAL A 52 -10.43 -14.53 -7.43
N PRO A 53 -10.62 -14.13 -8.71
CA PRO A 53 -9.50 -13.65 -9.53
C PRO A 53 -8.83 -12.41 -8.95
N LYS A 54 -9.63 -11.51 -8.35
CA LYS A 54 -9.15 -10.28 -7.70
C LYS A 54 -8.28 -10.60 -6.48
N LEU A 55 -8.69 -11.54 -5.63
CA LEU A 55 -7.90 -11.96 -4.47
C LEU A 55 -6.55 -12.55 -4.86
N ILE A 56 -6.53 -13.42 -5.88
CA ILE A 56 -5.29 -14.03 -6.37
C ILE A 56 -4.34 -12.94 -6.88
N ALA A 57 -4.84 -11.97 -7.63
CA ALA A 57 -4.04 -10.86 -8.14
C ALA A 57 -3.43 -9.99 -7.03
N ILE A 58 -4.23 -9.66 -5.99
CA ILE A 58 -3.73 -8.92 -4.82
C ILE A 58 -2.67 -9.74 -4.08
N GLY A 59 -2.92 -11.03 -3.86
CA GLY A 59 -1.97 -11.94 -3.22
C GLY A 59 -0.64 -12.03 -3.97
N LEU A 60 -0.68 -12.16 -5.29
CA LEU A 60 0.53 -12.14 -6.13
C LEU A 60 1.25 -10.79 -6.06
N ALA A 61 0.52 -9.68 -6.16
CA ALA A 61 1.12 -8.35 -6.06
C ALA A 61 1.84 -8.14 -4.73
N LEU A 62 1.25 -8.59 -3.62
CA LEU A 62 1.88 -8.56 -2.29
C LEU A 62 3.09 -9.49 -2.22
N LEU A 63 3.02 -10.68 -2.81
CA LEU A 63 4.13 -11.63 -2.80
C LEU A 63 5.36 -11.09 -3.56
N PHE A 64 5.16 -10.51 -4.75
CA PHE A 64 6.24 -9.90 -5.52
C PHE A 64 6.77 -8.61 -4.88
N THR A 65 5.90 -7.81 -4.28
CA THR A 65 6.26 -6.49 -3.74
C THR A 65 6.65 -6.53 -2.26
N GLY A 66 6.52 -7.68 -1.58
CA GLY A 66 6.76 -7.81 -0.14
C GLY A 66 8.16 -7.41 0.28
N SER A 67 9.19 -7.76 -0.50
CA SER A 67 10.58 -7.37 -0.20
C SER A 67 10.79 -5.85 -0.26
N PHE A 68 10.12 -5.17 -1.20
CA PHE A 68 10.14 -3.71 -1.31
C PHE A 68 9.40 -3.04 -0.15
N MET A 69 8.24 -3.58 0.24
CA MET A 69 7.45 -3.07 1.37
C MET A 69 8.25 -3.16 2.68
N GLY A 70 8.90 -4.31 2.91
CA GLY A 70 9.76 -4.50 4.07
C GLY A 70 10.94 -3.52 4.12
N ARG A 71 11.63 -3.31 2.99
CA ARG A 71 12.71 -2.30 2.91
C ARG A 71 12.20 -0.89 3.20
N THR A 72 11.06 -0.52 2.63
CA THR A 72 10.47 0.83 2.82
C THR A 72 10.10 1.07 4.27
N LEU A 73 9.49 0.08 4.93
CA LEU A 73 9.12 0.16 6.34
C LEU A 73 10.35 0.25 7.25
N MET A 74 11.39 -0.54 6.98
CA MET A 74 12.64 -0.50 7.75
C MET A 74 13.35 0.85 7.64
N ILE A 75 13.42 1.44 6.45
CA ILE A 75 14.03 2.77 6.25
C ILE A 75 13.26 3.82 7.04
N PHE A 76 11.93 3.79 6.96
CA PHE A 76 11.07 4.70 7.71
C PHE A 76 11.26 4.54 9.23
N ALA A 77 11.22 3.30 9.74
CA ALA A 77 11.39 3.03 11.16
C ALA A 77 12.74 3.51 11.69
N ARG A 78 13.84 3.24 10.98
CA ARG A 78 15.17 3.73 11.35
C ARG A 78 15.23 5.26 11.40
N GLY A 79 14.67 5.93 10.40
CA GLY A 79 14.61 7.40 10.38
C GLY A 79 13.85 7.98 11.57
N LEU A 80 12.77 7.32 12.03
CA LEU A 80 12.07 7.74 13.24
C LEU A 80 12.92 7.55 14.50
N PHE A 81 13.59 6.40 14.65
CA PHE A 81 14.46 6.17 15.80
C PHE A 81 15.63 7.16 15.87
N ASP A 82 16.25 7.48 14.74
CA ASP A 82 17.34 8.47 14.68
C ASP A 82 16.85 9.86 15.12
N GLN A 83 15.65 10.27 14.70
CA GLN A 83 15.03 11.52 15.13
C GLN A 83 14.72 11.54 16.63
N VAL A 84 14.22 10.43 17.20
CA VAL A 84 13.94 10.33 18.64
C VAL A 84 15.23 10.42 19.47
N ILE A 85 16.30 9.76 19.05
CA ILE A 85 17.60 9.79 19.74
C ILE A 85 18.18 11.22 19.72
N LEU A 86 18.09 11.93 18.60
CA LEU A 86 18.56 13.32 18.48
C LEU A 86 17.82 14.27 19.44
N ILE A 87 16.52 14.05 19.66
CA ILE A 87 15.71 14.87 20.57
C ILE A 87 15.97 14.49 22.03
N GLY A 88 16.22 13.21 22.33
CA GLY A 88 16.52 12.74 23.70
C GLY A 88 17.94 13.01 24.17
N GLY A 89 18.85 13.43 23.28
CA GLY A 89 20.25 13.76 23.57
C GLY A 89 20.50 15.21 24.01
N THR A 90 19.46 16.03 24.12
CA THR A 90 19.47 17.41 24.63
C THR A 90 18.56 17.54 25.85
#